data_AF-A0A1Y3X5P2-F1
#
_entry.id   AF-A0A1Y3X5P2-F1
#
_cell.length_a   1.000
_cell.length_b   1.000
_cell.length_c   1.000
_cell.angle_alpha   90.00
_cell.angle_beta   90.00
_cell.angle_gamma   90.00
#
_symmetry.space_group_name_H-M   'P 1'
#
loop_
_entity.id
_entity.type
_entity.pdbx_description
1 polymer ?
#
loop_
_entity_poly.entity_id
_entity_poly.type
_entity_poly.pdbx_seq_one_letter_code
_entity_poly.pdbx_strand_id
1 'polypeptide(L)'
;MLFAPYERFHYVRSPLVEVICQLRFPTILSIGANEPAAFQEAIRKDFPKYMTRQEQLPPKVVKKGNATALEPQKPITNYHFISEDGRWKINLTQNFIALSTLTYQRWEDFAIRLDQALAQFIQIYQPAYFERIGLRYVNAVSRKALGLEDQLWDDLIQSQYLGILGEPDVEESEIVKCALDVETPLVGGYRMKLHAGPGLVGANNPQNANQPKETRFILDGDFSAAGQINADAVPEKLEKMHRFAVCLFRGAVTNTLHEAMGPTPVAE
;
A
#
# COMPACT_ATOMS: atom_id res chain seq x y z
N MET A 1 -22.02 -5.47 -4.35
CA MET A 1 -21.78 -5.09 -2.94
C MET A 1 -20.35 -4.60 -2.84
N LEU A 2 -20.05 -3.52 -2.10
CA LEU A 2 -18.67 -2.99 -2.01
C LEU A 2 -17.70 -3.96 -1.33
N PHE A 3 -18.14 -4.61 -0.25
CA PHE A 3 -17.38 -5.63 0.47
C PHE A 3 -18.05 -6.99 0.30
N ALA A 4 -17.29 -8.00 -0.11
CA ALA A 4 -17.73 -9.39 -0.10
C ALA A 4 -17.60 -10.00 1.31
N PRO A 5 -18.23 -11.17 1.57
CA PRO A 5 -17.92 -11.97 2.75
C PRO A 5 -16.42 -12.24 2.88
N TYR A 6 -15.96 -12.38 4.12
CA TYR A 6 -14.54 -12.64 4.38
C TYR A 6 -14.20 -14.08 4.02
N GLU A 7 -13.48 -14.24 2.90
CA GLU A 7 -12.96 -15.51 2.41
C GLU A 7 -11.55 -15.29 1.86
N ARG A 8 -10.61 -16.13 2.28
CA ARG A 8 -9.21 -16.05 1.84
C ARG A 8 -8.89 -17.06 0.76
N PHE A 9 -8.20 -16.57 -0.27
CA PHE A 9 -7.70 -17.39 -1.37
C PHE A 9 -6.24 -17.09 -1.61
N HIS A 10 -5.50 -18.13 -1.95
CA HIS A 10 -4.22 -18.00 -2.61
C HIS A 10 -4.47 -18.01 -4.12
N TYR A 11 -3.96 -17.00 -4.83
CA TYR A 11 -4.08 -16.91 -6.29
C TYR A 11 -2.76 -17.27 -6.93
N VAL A 12 -2.78 -18.25 -7.84
CA VAL A 12 -1.61 -18.64 -8.63
C VAL A 12 -1.08 -17.47 -9.47
N ARG A 13 -1.99 -16.67 -10.03
CA ARG A 13 -1.67 -15.46 -10.82
C ARG A 13 -2.21 -14.22 -10.11
N SER A 14 -1.59 -13.89 -8.98
CA SER A 14 -1.99 -12.74 -8.16
C SER A 14 -1.75 -11.41 -8.88
N PRO A 15 -2.73 -10.48 -8.89
CA PRO A 15 -2.56 -9.13 -9.41
C PRO A 15 -1.90 -8.19 -8.40
N LEU A 16 -1.65 -8.64 -7.17
CA LEU A 16 -1.08 -7.83 -6.10
C LEU A 16 0.38 -7.50 -6.41
N VAL A 17 0.69 -6.22 -6.58
CA VAL A 17 2.03 -5.74 -6.96
C VAL A 17 2.82 -5.15 -5.80
N GLU A 18 2.15 -4.60 -4.79
CA GLU A 18 2.82 -4.08 -3.60
C GLU A 18 1.90 -4.12 -2.37
N VAL A 19 2.47 -4.50 -1.22
CA VAL A 19 1.83 -4.33 0.09
C VAL A 19 2.71 -3.45 0.95
N ILE A 20 2.11 -2.46 1.60
CA ILE A 20 2.82 -1.47 2.44
C ILE A 20 2.11 -1.37 3.78
N CYS A 21 2.84 -1.50 4.87
CA CYS A 21 2.39 -1.11 6.20
C CYS A 21 3.21 0.08 6.67
N GLN A 22 2.55 1.13 7.18
CA GLN A 22 3.19 2.32 7.73
C GLN A 22 2.65 2.62 9.12
N LEU A 23 3.55 2.81 10.08
CA LEU A 23 3.25 3.27 11.42
C LEU A 23 3.86 4.66 11.62
N ARG A 24 3.02 5.65 11.89
CA ARG A 24 3.45 7.00 12.26
C ARG A 24 3.51 7.14 13.77
N PHE A 25 4.46 7.90 14.26
CA PHE A 25 4.70 8.14 15.68
C PHE A 25 5.14 9.59 15.91
N PRO A 26 5.01 10.12 17.15
CA PRO A 26 5.54 11.43 17.50
C PRO A 26 7.04 11.52 17.20
N THR A 27 7.50 12.66 16.69
CA THR A 27 8.86 12.82 16.19
C THR A 27 9.94 12.34 17.17
N ILE A 28 10.81 11.43 16.71
CA ILE A 28 11.98 10.95 17.45
C ILE A 28 13.23 11.58 16.86
N LEU A 29 13.73 12.64 17.52
CA LEU A 29 14.85 13.45 17.01
C LEU A 29 16.15 12.66 16.83
N SER A 30 16.36 11.58 17.60
CA SER A 30 17.58 10.77 17.51
C SER A 30 17.73 10.03 16.18
N ILE A 31 16.64 9.71 15.48
CA ILE A 31 16.66 9.04 14.17
C ILE A 31 17.24 9.96 13.09
N GLY A 32 16.98 11.26 13.17
CA GLY A 32 17.47 12.25 12.21
C GLY A 32 18.78 12.93 12.61
N ALA A 33 19.22 12.76 13.85
CA ALA A 33 20.44 13.36 14.37
C ALA A 33 21.71 12.61 13.94
N ASN A 34 21.63 11.28 13.85
CA ASN A 34 22.72 10.39 13.42
C ASN A 34 22.18 9.31 12.49
N GLU A 35 23.07 8.62 11.78
CA GLU A 35 22.65 7.39 11.09
C GLU A 35 22.06 6.38 12.09
N PRO A 36 20.95 5.71 11.75
CA PRO A 36 20.28 4.73 12.62
C PRO A 36 21.05 3.40 12.69
N ALA A 37 22.34 3.45 13.01
CA ALA A 37 23.26 2.31 12.97
C ALA A 37 22.81 1.16 13.88
N ALA A 38 22.33 1.44 15.09
CA ALA A 38 21.82 0.41 15.99
C ALA A 38 20.63 -0.37 15.39
N PHE A 39 19.72 0.34 14.71
CA PHE A 39 18.59 -0.29 14.04
C PHE A 39 19.06 -1.07 12.81
N GLN A 40 19.97 -0.50 12.01
CA GLN A 40 20.57 -1.17 10.86
C GLN A 40 21.24 -2.49 11.28
N GLU A 41 22.08 -2.46 12.31
CA GLU A 41 22.78 -3.64 12.84
C GLU A 41 21.80 -4.73 13.30
N ALA A 42 20.68 -4.34 13.90
CA ALA A 42 19.66 -5.27 14.37
C ALA A 42 18.92 -6.00 13.23
N ILE A 43 18.73 -5.36 12.08
CA ILE A 43 17.98 -5.92 10.94
C ILE A 43 18.85 -6.34 9.75
N ARG A 44 20.17 -6.09 9.77
CA ARG A 44 21.07 -6.24 8.61
C ARG A 44 21.10 -7.66 8.03
N LYS A 45 20.77 -8.67 8.83
CA LYS A 45 20.68 -10.06 8.38
C LYS A 45 19.64 -10.22 7.27
N ASP A 46 18.50 -9.56 7.41
CA ASP A 46 17.38 -9.66 6.46
C ASP A 46 17.35 -8.47 5.49
N PHE A 47 17.91 -7.31 5.89
CA PHE A 47 17.96 -6.08 5.11
C PHE A 47 19.41 -5.53 5.01
N PRO A 48 20.31 -6.22 4.29
CA PRO A 48 21.73 -5.86 4.25
C PRO A 48 22.03 -4.59 3.44
N LYS A 49 21.15 -4.18 2.52
CA LYS A 49 21.38 -3.01 1.66
C LYS A 49 20.82 -1.76 2.33
N TYR A 50 21.62 -0.70 2.37
CA TYR A 50 21.25 0.59 2.97
C TYR A 50 21.40 1.72 1.95
N MET A 51 20.43 2.63 1.92
CA MET A 51 20.51 3.88 1.17
C MET A 51 19.73 5.00 1.89
N THR A 52 20.04 6.25 1.56
CA THR A 52 19.35 7.42 2.12
C THR A 52 18.77 8.27 1.01
N ARG A 53 17.61 8.87 1.28
CA ARG A 53 16.96 9.83 0.38
C ARG A 53 16.49 11.05 1.15
N GLN A 54 16.77 12.24 0.63
CA GLN A 54 16.17 13.47 1.14
C GLN A 54 14.76 13.62 0.55
N GLU A 55 13.75 13.60 1.41
CA GLU A 55 12.35 13.85 1.04
C GLU A 55 11.99 15.30 1.34
N GLN A 56 11.70 16.06 0.27
CA GLN A 56 11.23 17.42 0.39
C GLN A 56 9.77 17.42 0.82
N LEU A 57 9.49 17.96 2.01
CA LEU A 57 8.12 18.16 2.46
C LEU A 57 7.43 19.29 1.65
N PRO A 58 6.10 19.20 1.43
CA PRO A 58 5.33 20.32 0.87
C PRO A 58 5.54 21.58 1.70
N PRO A 59 5.56 22.79 1.10
CA PRO A 59 5.70 24.02 1.87
C PRO A 59 4.60 24.17 2.92
N LYS A 60 4.96 24.68 4.10
CA LYS A 60 3.99 24.93 5.17
C LYS A 60 3.23 26.21 4.84
N VAL A 61 1.90 26.17 4.90
CA VAL A 61 1.08 27.39 4.81
C VAL A 61 1.10 28.08 6.16
N VAL A 62 1.58 29.32 6.18
CA VAL A 62 1.72 30.12 7.40
C VAL A 62 0.95 31.42 7.22
N LYS A 63 0.15 31.80 8.21
CA LYS A 63 -0.54 33.11 8.20
C LYS A 63 0.42 34.15 8.77
N LYS A 64 0.71 35.18 7.97
CA LYS A 64 1.53 36.34 8.37
C LYS A 64 0.67 37.60 8.22
N GLY A 65 -0.02 37.97 9.31
CA GLY A 65 -1.04 39.01 9.28
C GLY A 65 -2.25 38.60 8.44
N ASN A 66 -2.69 39.48 7.52
CA ASN A 66 -3.80 39.20 6.60
C ASN A 66 -3.40 38.39 5.36
N ALA A 67 -2.12 38.01 5.22
CA ALA A 67 -1.62 37.24 4.08
C ALA A 67 -1.25 35.81 4.48
N THR A 68 -1.48 34.86 3.58
CA THR A 68 -0.92 33.50 3.63
C THR A 68 0.40 33.45 2.88
N ALA A 69 1.44 32.95 3.54
CA ALA A 69 2.76 32.71 2.95
C ALA A 69 3.04 31.20 2.93
N LEU A 70 3.86 30.75 1.97
CA LEU A 70 4.39 29.40 1.91
C LEU A 70 5.82 29.40 2.41
N GLU A 71 6.10 28.66 3.47
CA GLU A 71 7.46 28.52 4.01
C GLU A 71 8.06 27.16 3.59
N PRO A 72 9.25 27.16 2.96
CA PRO A 72 9.98 25.92 2.67
C PRO A 72 10.27 25.17 3.96
N GLN A 73 9.99 23.87 3.96
CA GLN A 73 10.31 23.00 5.08
C GLN A 73 11.65 22.31 4.84
N LYS A 74 12.39 22.03 5.93
CA LYS A 74 13.62 21.24 5.82
C LYS A 74 13.29 19.85 5.28
N PRO A 75 14.10 19.30 4.34
CA PRO A 75 13.96 17.92 3.92
C PRO A 75 14.03 16.97 5.12
N ILE A 76 13.27 15.88 5.06
CA ILE A 76 13.39 14.77 6.00
C ILE A 76 14.26 13.69 5.36
N THR A 77 15.24 13.19 6.11
CA THR A 77 16.01 12.02 5.66
C THR A 77 15.15 10.77 5.82
N ASN A 78 14.98 10.04 4.72
CA ASN A 78 14.36 8.72 4.70
C ASN A 78 15.45 7.66 4.49
N TYR A 79 15.63 6.82 5.50
CA TYR A 79 16.57 5.71 5.54
C TYR A 79 15.89 4.47 4.97
N HIS A 80 16.46 3.88 3.93
CA HIS A 80 15.92 2.67 3.30
C HIS A 80 16.84 1.49 3.61
N PHE A 81 16.24 0.44 4.17
CA PHE A 81 16.87 -0.85 4.38
C PHE A 81 16.21 -1.86 3.47
N ILE A 82 16.98 -2.54 2.63
CA ILE A 82 16.45 -3.32 1.51
C ILE A 82 17.02 -4.74 1.62
N SER A 83 16.16 -5.72 1.38
CA SER A 83 16.57 -7.12 1.30
C SER A 83 17.58 -7.36 0.17
N GLU A 84 18.32 -8.45 0.25
CA GLU A 84 19.32 -8.80 -0.77
C GLU A 84 18.71 -8.89 -2.17
N ASP A 85 17.51 -9.45 -2.30
CA ASP A 85 16.77 -9.57 -3.56
C ASP A 85 16.07 -8.27 -4.02
N GLY A 86 16.08 -7.21 -3.20
CA GLY A 86 15.41 -5.95 -3.50
C GLY A 86 13.89 -5.96 -3.37
N ARG A 87 13.30 -7.06 -2.89
CA ARG A 87 11.83 -7.27 -2.88
C ARG A 87 11.16 -6.83 -1.60
N TRP A 88 11.92 -6.63 -0.52
CA TRP A 88 11.45 -6.09 0.75
C TRP A 88 12.20 -4.82 1.09
N LYS A 89 11.48 -3.85 1.67
CA LYS A 89 12.05 -2.57 2.04
C LYS A 89 11.46 -2.06 3.33
N ILE A 90 12.32 -1.66 4.26
CA ILE A 90 11.96 -0.84 5.42
C ILE A 90 12.36 0.60 5.12
N ASN A 91 11.42 1.53 5.32
CA ASN A 91 11.67 2.96 5.32
C ASN A 91 11.59 3.44 6.77
N LEU A 92 12.58 4.21 7.21
CA LEU A 92 12.59 4.82 8.52
C LEU A 92 12.84 6.31 8.37
N THR A 93 11.99 7.12 8.99
CA THR A 93 12.19 8.56 9.18
C THR A 93 12.04 8.89 10.66
N GLN A 94 12.28 10.15 11.02
CA GLN A 94 12.00 10.64 12.37
C GLN A 94 10.51 10.58 12.78
N ASN A 95 9.57 10.32 11.85
CA ASN A 95 8.12 10.37 12.09
C ASN A 95 7.37 9.08 11.74
N PHE A 96 7.99 8.14 11.03
CA PHE A 96 7.35 6.89 10.67
C PHE A 96 8.36 5.77 10.38
N ILE A 97 7.88 4.54 10.54
CA ILE A 97 8.48 3.32 10.01
C ILE A 97 7.49 2.67 9.05
N ALA A 98 7.98 2.12 7.93
CA ALA A 98 7.13 1.41 6.98
C ALA A 98 7.84 0.20 6.40
N LEU A 99 7.14 -0.94 6.34
CA LEU A 99 7.58 -2.13 5.61
C LEU A 99 6.79 -2.22 4.30
N SER A 100 7.47 -2.47 3.18
CA SER A 100 6.81 -2.85 1.93
C SER A 100 7.44 -4.07 1.27
N THR A 101 6.62 -4.77 0.48
CA THR A 101 7.06 -5.90 -0.34
C THR A 101 6.45 -5.88 -1.73
N LEU A 102 7.25 -6.28 -2.72
CA LEU A 102 6.82 -6.50 -4.11
C LEU A 102 6.46 -7.96 -4.38
N THR A 103 6.64 -8.85 -3.40
CA THR A 103 6.44 -10.30 -3.55
C THR A 103 5.69 -10.88 -2.38
N TYR A 104 4.56 -10.26 -2.06
CA TYR A 104 3.63 -10.74 -1.06
C TYR A 104 3.17 -12.17 -1.39
N GLN A 105 3.25 -13.07 -0.40
CA GLN A 105 2.80 -14.46 -0.54
C GLN A 105 1.50 -14.68 0.23
N ARG A 106 1.52 -14.36 1.52
CA ARG A 106 0.40 -14.49 2.46
C ARG A 106 0.55 -13.50 3.59
N TRP A 107 -0.53 -13.33 4.35
CA TRP A 107 -0.60 -12.34 5.41
C TRP A 107 0.38 -12.63 6.54
N GLU A 108 0.48 -13.90 6.93
CA GLU A 108 1.30 -14.32 8.07
C GLU A 108 2.78 -14.04 7.84
N ASP A 109 3.28 -14.29 6.62
CA ASP A 109 4.67 -14.01 6.26
C ASP A 109 4.97 -12.50 6.32
N PHE A 110 4.03 -11.68 5.88
CA PHE A 110 4.14 -10.23 5.96
C PHE A 110 4.09 -9.74 7.41
N ALA A 111 3.13 -10.24 8.20
CA ALA A 111 2.94 -9.89 9.60
C ALA A 111 4.17 -10.27 10.45
N ILE A 112 4.73 -11.46 10.26
CA ILE A 112 5.95 -11.91 10.98
C ILE A 112 7.13 -10.99 10.68
N ARG A 113 7.37 -10.65 9.40
CA ARG A 113 8.47 -9.75 9.03
C ARG A 113 8.29 -8.34 9.57
N LEU A 114 7.04 -7.85 9.56
CA LEU A 114 6.71 -6.56 10.16
C LEU A 114 6.95 -6.56 11.67
N ASP A 115 6.49 -7.60 12.37
CA ASP A 115 6.64 -7.73 13.82
C ASP A 115 8.12 -7.77 14.23
N GLN A 116 8.95 -8.53 13.52
CA GLN A 116 10.40 -8.57 13.75
C GLN A 116 11.06 -7.20 13.62
N ALA A 117 10.76 -6.46 12.54
CA ALA A 117 11.29 -5.12 12.34
C ALA A 117 10.78 -4.13 13.39
N LEU A 118 9.49 -4.22 13.74
CA LEU A 118 8.86 -3.34 14.70
C LEU A 118 9.34 -3.58 16.13
N ALA A 119 9.60 -4.83 16.51
CA ALA A 119 10.19 -5.19 17.79
C ALA A 119 11.56 -4.54 18.00
N GLN A 120 12.44 -4.60 16.98
CA GLN A 120 13.75 -3.92 17.02
C GLN A 120 13.58 -2.40 17.11
N PHE A 121 12.65 -1.83 16.34
CA PHE A 121 12.35 -0.40 16.39
C PHE A 121 11.89 0.04 17.78
N ILE A 122 10.94 -0.67 18.39
CA ILE A 122 10.41 -0.36 19.73
C ILE A 122 11.50 -0.49 20.78
N GLN A 123 12.32 -1.54 20.72
CA GLN A 123 13.41 -1.75 21.68
C GLN A 123 14.42 -0.61 21.66
N ILE A 124 14.76 -0.09 20.47
CA ILE A 124 15.80 0.93 20.28
C ILE A 124 15.27 2.34 20.54
N TYR A 125 14.09 2.67 20.03
CA TYR A 125 13.58 4.05 20.01
C TYR A 125 12.46 4.33 21.00
N GLN A 126 11.82 3.30 21.56
CA GLN A 126 10.79 3.41 22.60
C GLN A 126 9.74 4.49 22.27
N PRO A 127 9.02 4.38 21.13
CA PRO A 127 8.00 5.36 20.77
C PRO A 127 6.94 5.44 21.88
N ALA A 128 6.50 6.65 22.23
CA ALA A 128 5.48 6.83 23.26
C ALA A 128 4.14 6.18 22.86
N TYR A 129 3.78 6.30 21.57
CA TYR A 129 2.62 5.69 20.93
C TYR A 129 2.73 5.84 19.41
N PHE A 130 1.86 5.17 18.67
CA PHE A 130 1.65 5.41 17.24
C PHE A 130 0.46 6.34 17.03
N GLU A 131 0.59 7.33 16.16
CA GLU A 131 -0.44 8.30 15.78
C GLU A 131 -1.38 7.77 14.68
N ARG A 132 -0.84 6.88 13.85
CA ARG A 132 -1.56 6.25 12.74
C ARG A 132 -0.90 4.92 12.37
N ILE A 133 -1.73 3.93 12.11
CA ILE A 133 -1.35 2.69 11.41
C ILE A 133 -2.06 2.71 10.06
N GLY A 134 -1.31 2.43 8.99
CA GLY A 134 -1.84 2.26 7.64
C GLY A 134 -1.39 0.94 7.04
N LEU A 135 -2.26 0.32 6.25
CA LEU A 135 -2.03 -0.90 5.51
C LEU A 135 -2.62 -0.73 4.10
N ARG A 136 -1.76 -0.82 3.08
CA ARG A 136 -2.10 -0.58 1.69
C ARG A 136 -1.81 -1.79 0.83
N TYR A 137 -2.77 -2.16 -0.02
CA TYR A 137 -2.66 -3.21 -1.03
C TYR A 137 -2.86 -2.59 -2.40
N VAL A 138 -1.84 -2.70 -3.25
CA VAL A 138 -1.89 -2.22 -4.63
C VAL A 138 -2.00 -3.42 -5.56
N ASN A 139 -3.15 -3.57 -6.21
CA ASN A 139 -3.37 -4.58 -7.23
C ASN A 139 -3.33 -3.93 -8.61
N ALA A 140 -2.78 -4.65 -9.59
CA ALA A 140 -2.77 -4.25 -10.99
C ALA A 140 -3.10 -5.45 -11.88
N VAL A 141 -4.36 -5.55 -12.29
CA VAL A 141 -4.86 -6.64 -13.12
C VAL A 141 -4.31 -6.49 -14.54
N SER A 142 -3.59 -7.51 -14.99
CA SER A 142 -3.04 -7.61 -16.35
C SER A 142 -3.86 -8.61 -17.15
N ARG A 143 -4.60 -8.12 -18.15
CA ARG A 143 -5.33 -8.99 -19.09
C ARG A 143 -4.36 -9.92 -19.81
N LYS A 144 -3.20 -9.41 -20.23
CA LYS A 144 -2.17 -10.19 -20.92
C LYS A 144 -1.61 -11.33 -20.07
N ALA A 145 -1.24 -11.08 -18.82
CA ALA A 145 -0.69 -12.11 -17.93
C ALA A 145 -1.72 -13.20 -17.56
N LEU A 146 -3.01 -12.86 -17.66
CA LEU A 146 -4.11 -13.78 -17.38
C LEU A 146 -4.63 -14.50 -18.64
N GLY A 147 -4.26 -14.04 -19.84
CA GLY A 147 -4.80 -14.55 -21.11
C GLY A 147 -6.25 -14.11 -21.36
N LEU A 148 -6.58 -12.87 -20.97
CA LEU A 148 -7.91 -12.27 -21.01
C LEU A 148 -7.94 -11.03 -21.92
N GLU A 149 -7.12 -11.01 -22.98
CA GLU A 149 -7.02 -9.85 -23.89
C GLU A 149 -8.30 -9.60 -24.68
N ASP A 150 -9.12 -10.64 -24.88
CA ASP A 150 -10.43 -10.56 -25.54
C ASP A 150 -11.58 -10.18 -24.59
N GLN A 151 -11.31 -9.92 -23.30
CA GLN A 151 -12.30 -9.51 -22.31
C GLN A 151 -12.28 -8.00 -22.08
N LEU A 152 -13.45 -7.42 -21.85
CA LEU A 152 -13.61 -6.03 -21.44
C LEU A 152 -13.43 -5.89 -19.93
N TRP A 153 -13.25 -4.65 -19.42
CA TRP A 153 -13.10 -4.47 -17.97
C TRP A 153 -14.36 -4.85 -17.16
N ASP A 154 -15.55 -4.73 -17.73
CA ASP A 154 -16.83 -5.12 -17.11
C ASP A 154 -17.04 -6.62 -17.01
N ASP A 155 -16.35 -7.42 -17.83
CA ASP A 155 -16.23 -8.87 -17.64
C ASP A 155 -15.40 -9.23 -16.40
N LEU A 156 -14.49 -8.34 -15.97
CA LEU A 156 -13.44 -8.65 -15.00
C LEU A 156 -13.60 -7.95 -13.64
N ILE A 157 -14.19 -6.77 -13.64
CA ILE A 157 -14.33 -5.90 -12.48
C ILE A 157 -15.81 -5.54 -12.30
N GLN A 158 -16.27 -5.50 -11.05
CA GLN A 158 -17.65 -5.15 -10.73
C GLN A 158 -17.96 -3.69 -11.14
N SER A 159 -19.15 -3.46 -11.67
CA SER A 159 -19.56 -2.17 -12.25
C SER A 159 -19.40 -0.96 -11.31
N GLN A 160 -19.50 -1.16 -9.98
CA GLN A 160 -19.32 -0.09 -9.00
C GLN A 160 -17.91 0.53 -9.01
N TYR A 161 -16.92 -0.17 -9.57
CA TYR A 161 -15.52 0.29 -9.66
C TYR A 161 -15.16 0.81 -11.06
N LEU A 162 -16.04 0.63 -12.04
CA LEU A 162 -15.80 0.95 -13.45
C LEU A 162 -16.32 2.33 -13.86
N GLY A 163 -17.34 2.84 -13.16
CA GLY A 163 -18.05 4.03 -13.62
C GLY A 163 -18.61 3.81 -15.03
N ILE A 164 -18.37 4.76 -15.94
CA ILE A 164 -18.89 4.69 -17.31
C ILE A 164 -18.29 3.54 -18.14
N LEU A 165 -17.16 2.95 -17.74
CA LEU A 165 -16.56 1.82 -18.47
C LEU A 165 -17.41 0.54 -18.40
N GLY A 166 -18.39 0.48 -17.50
CA GLY A 166 -19.34 -0.61 -17.43
C GLY A 166 -20.62 -0.40 -18.22
N GLU A 167 -20.74 0.71 -18.98
CA GLU A 167 -21.93 1.00 -19.77
C GLU A 167 -21.79 0.43 -21.20
N PRO A 168 -22.82 -0.25 -21.73
CA PRO A 168 -22.74 -0.99 -22.99
C PRO A 168 -22.61 -0.10 -24.24
N ASP A 169 -22.89 1.20 -24.12
CA ASP A 169 -22.72 2.19 -25.19
C ASP A 169 -21.38 2.94 -25.12
N VAL A 170 -20.49 2.55 -24.21
CA VAL A 170 -19.15 3.13 -24.04
C VAL A 170 -18.11 2.23 -24.69
N GLU A 171 -17.41 2.78 -25.68
CA GLU A 171 -16.26 2.13 -26.31
C GLU A 171 -15.00 2.35 -25.46
N GLU A 172 -14.54 1.31 -24.73
CA GLU A 172 -13.38 1.38 -23.80
C GLU A 172 -12.15 1.96 -24.48
N SER A 173 -11.91 1.62 -25.75
CA SER A 173 -10.72 2.05 -26.51
C SER A 173 -10.67 3.56 -26.80
N GLU A 174 -11.80 4.26 -26.73
CA GLU A 174 -11.89 5.72 -26.91
C GLU A 174 -11.72 6.48 -25.58
N ILE A 175 -11.79 5.79 -24.44
CA ILE A 175 -11.71 6.41 -23.12
C ILE A 175 -10.26 6.67 -22.71
N VAL A 176 -9.87 7.95 -22.70
CA VAL A 176 -8.52 8.38 -22.31
C VAL A 176 -8.24 8.17 -20.81
N LYS A 177 -9.25 8.39 -19.96
CA LYS A 177 -9.14 8.21 -18.50
C LYS A 177 -10.51 7.96 -17.89
N CYS A 178 -10.61 6.90 -17.08
CA CYS A 178 -11.71 6.68 -16.16
C CYS A 178 -11.15 6.16 -14.85
N ALA A 179 -11.52 6.78 -13.73
CA ALA A 179 -11.07 6.34 -12.42
C ALA A 179 -12.06 6.79 -11.34
N LEU A 180 -12.09 6.02 -10.25
CA LEU A 180 -12.87 6.25 -9.05
C LEU A 180 -11.92 6.43 -7.86
N ASP A 181 -12.11 7.53 -7.13
CA ASP A 181 -11.43 7.79 -5.86
C ASP A 181 -12.47 7.88 -4.74
N VAL A 182 -12.31 7.08 -3.69
CA VAL A 182 -13.21 7.05 -2.53
C VAL A 182 -12.42 7.23 -1.25
N GLU A 183 -12.82 8.16 -0.39
CA GLU A 183 -12.37 8.27 1.00
C GLU A 183 -13.58 8.12 1.92
N THR A 184 -13.57 7.09 2.77
CA THR A 184 -14.74 6.77 3.60
C THR A 184 -14.33 6.24 4.99
N PRO A 185 -15.09 6.58 6.05
CA PRO A 185 -14.94 5.91 7.34
C PRO A 185 -15.42 4.46 7.27
N LEU A 186 -14.80 3.60 8.08
CA LEU A 186 -15.18 2.20 8.29
C LEU A 186 -15.50 1.97 9.78
N VAL A 187 -16.23 0.88 10.04
CA VAL A 187 -16.68 0.53 11.40
C VAL A 187 -15.50 0.38 12.37
N GLY A 188 -15.64 0.95 13.57
CA GLY A 188 -14.63 0.87 14.64
C GLY A 188 -13.49 1.88 14.51
N GLY A 189 -13.73 3.03 13.88
CA GLY A 189 -12.74 4.12 13.80
C GLY A 189 -11.66 3.94 12.73
N TYR A 190 -11.91 3.03 11.79
CA TYR A 190 -11.04 2.81 10.63
C TYR A 190 -11.43 3.75 9.50
N ARG A 191 -10.55 3.90 8.51
CA ARG A 191 -10.80 4.64 7.27
C ARG A 191 -10.26 3.85 6.09
N MET A 192 -10.90 4.01 4.94
CA MET A 192 -10.44 3.50 3.67
C MET A 192 -10.24 4.67 2.70
N LYS A 193 -9.13 4.64 1.99
CA LYS A 193 -8.94 5.34 0.72
C LYS A 193 -8.82 4.29 -0.37
N LEU A 194 -9.55 4.49 -1.46
CA LEU A 194 -9.57 3.59 -2.60
C LEU A 194 -9.34 4.40 -3.87
N HIS A 195 -8.41 3.93 -4.69
CA HIS A 195 -8.31 4.31 -6.09
C HIS A 195 -8.57 3.09 -6.96
N ALA A 196 -9.48 3.22 -7.94
CA ALA A 196 -9.82 2.16 -8.89
C ALA A 196 -9.89 2.70 -10.31
N GLY A 197 -9.29 2.02 -11.28
CA GLY A 197 -9.42 2.36 -12.70
C GLY A 197 -8.25 1.91 -13.57
N PRO A 198 -8.40 1.94 -14.91
CA PRO A 198 -7.30 1.65 -15.83
C PRO A 198 -6.14 2.64 -15.70
N GLY A 199 -4.92 2.12 -15.66
CA GLY A 199 -3.71 2.92 -15.56
C GLY A 199 -2.44 2.16 -15.93
N LEU A 200 -1.34 2.89 -16.05
CA LEU A 200 -0.02 2.33 -16.33
C LEU A 200 0.75 2.14 -15.02
N VAL A 201 1.14 0.91 -14.71
CA VAL A 201 2.01 0.62 -13.56
C VAL A 201 3.45 0.98 -13.90
N GLY A 202 4.09 1.75 -13.02
CA GLY A 202 5.53 2.03 -13.15
C GLY A 202 5.92 2.94 -14.31
N ALA A 203 4.97 3.67 -14.92
CA ALA A 203 5.26 4.65 -15.98
C ALA A 203 6.26 5.74 -15.55
N ASN A 204 6.35 6.01 -14.24
CA ASN A 204 7.26 6.99 -13.66
C ASN A 204 8.59 6.36 -13.16
N ASN A 205 8.79 5.05 -13.30
CA ASN A 205 10.07 4.40 -13.01
C ASN A 205 10.94 4.39 -14.28
N PRO A 206 12.09 5.09 -14.31
CA PRO A 206 12.97 5.12 -15.48
C PRO A 206 13.42 3.72 -15.94
N GLN A 207 13.48 2.75 -15.02
CA GLN A 207 13.85 1.37 -15.33
C GLN A 207 12.79 0.63 -16.17
N ASN A 208 11.54 1.10 -16.15
CA ASN A 208 10.43 0.53 -16.91
C ASN A 208 10.16 1.27 -18.23
N ALA A 209 10.98 2.27 -18.59
CA ALA A 209 10.75 3.10 -19.78
C ALA A 209 10.71 2.30 -21.09
N ASN A 210 11.41 1.16 -21.14
CA ASN A 210 11.54 0.29 -22.31
C ASN A 210 10.61 -0.93 -22.28
N GLN A 211 9.77 -1.09 -21.26
CA GLN A 211 8.81 -2.20 -21.20
C GLN A 211 7.55 -1.87 -22.01
N PRO A 212 6.92 -2.85 -22.66
CA PRO A 212 5.62 -2.66 -23.31
C PRO A 212 4.63 -2.09 -22.31
N LYS A 213 4.06 -0.92 -22.62
CA LYS A 213 3.06 -0.29 -21.78
C LYS A 213 1.76 -1.05 -21.93
N GLU A 214 1.41 -1.81 -20.90
CA GLU A 214 0.11 -2.46 -20.77
C GLU A 214 -0.76 -1.60 -19.85
N THR A 215 -1.96 -1.27 -20.32
CA THR A 215 -3.00 -0.72 -19.45
C THR A 215 -3.49 -1.81 -18.52
N ARG A 216 -3.33 -1.59 -17.21
CA ARG A 216 -3.78 -2.51 -16.15
C ARG A 216 -4.90 -1.86 -15.36
N PHE A 217 -5.81 -2.66 -14.84
CA PHE A 217 -6.79 -2.14 -13.89
C PHE A 217 -6.16 -2.06 -12.50
N ILE A 218 -6.01 -0.85 -11.99
CA ILE A 218 -5.43 -0.60 -10.68
C ILE A 218 -6.55 -0.66 -9.64
N LEU A 219 -6.34 -1.43 -8.58
CA LEU A 219 -7.17 -1.42 -7.39
C LEU A 219 -6.25 -1.22 -6.17
N ASP A 220 -6.22 0.01 -5.70
CA ASP A 220 -5.33 0.47 -4.65
C ASP A 220 -6.13 0.87 -3.41
N GLY A 221 -6.13 -0.01 -2.40
CA GLY A 221 -6.82 0.20 -1.14
C GLY A 221 -5.84 0.51 0.00
N ASP A 222 -5.96 1.69 0.61
CA ASP A 222 -5.24 2.11 1.82
C ASP A 222 -6.22 2.18 3.00
N PHE A 223 -6.00 1.28 3.97
CA PHE A 223 -6.77 1.18 5.20
C PHE A 223 -5.98 1.78 6.34
N SER A 224 -6.64 2.53 7.21
CA SER A 224 -5.93 3.13 8.35
C SER A 224 -6.77 3.28 9.60
N ALA A 225 -6.08 3.38 10.73
CA ALA A 225 -6.61 3.78 12.02
C ALA A 225 -5.73 4.89 12.56
N ALA A 226 -6.34 5.95 13.06
CA ALA A 226 -5.66 7.09 13.65
C ALA A 226 -6.04 7.24 15.13
N GLY A 227 -5.21 7.95 15.88
CA GLY A 227 -5.37 8.16 17.31
C GLY A 227 -4.12 7.75 18.07
N GLN A 228 -4.17 7.81 19.40
CA GLN A 228 -3.08 7.35 20.25
C GLN A 228 -3.15 5.82 20.39
N ILE A 229 -2.28 5.11 19.69
CA ILE A 229 -2.29 3.65 19.59
C ILE A 229 -1.04 3.08 20.25
N ASN A 230 -1.22 2.24 21.26
CA ASN A 230 -0.13 1.53 21.91
C ASN A 230 0.39 0.38 21.01
N ALA A 231 1.63 -0.03 21.23
CA ALA A 231 2.29 -1.04 20.41
C ALA A 231 1.59 -2.42 20.47
N ASP A 232 1.05 -2.79 21.62
CA ASP A 232 0.28 -4.02 21.86
C ASP A 232 -1.02 -4.09 21.05
N ALA A 233 -1.61 -2.95 20.68
CA ALA A 233 -2.81 -2.89 19.86
C ALA A 233 -2.55 -2.96 18.34
N VAL A 234 -1.27 -2.94 17.92
CA VAL A 234 -0.90 -2.95 16.48
C VAL A 234 -1.36 -4.23 15.78
N PRO A 235 -1.13 -5.45 16.30
CA PRO A 235 -1.48 -6.69 15.59
C PRO A 235 -2.98 -6.80 15.30
N GLU A 236 -3.84 -6.53 16.31
CA GLU A 236 -5.30 -6.58 16.15
C GLU A 236 -5.78 -5.57 15.10
N LYS A 237 -5.22 -4.36 15.10
CA LYS A 237 -5.60 -3.33 14.13
C LYS A 237 -5.22 -3.72 12.71
N LEU A 238 -4.04 -4.30 12.52
CA LEU A 238 -3.58 -4.78 11.23
C LEU A 238 -4.41 -5.95 10.72
N GLU A 239 -4.76 -6.90 11.59
CA GLU A 239 -5.64 -8.01 11.24
C GLU A 239 -6.98 -7.51 10.71
N LYS A 240 -7.61 -6.56 11.42
CA LYS A 240 -8.87 -5.97 10.99
C LYS A 240 -8.75 -5.20 9.66
N MET A 241 -7.65 -4.49 9.43
CA MET A 241 -7.39 -3.83 8.14
C MET A 241 -7.18 -4.85 7.02
N HIS A 242 -6.47 -5.94 7.28
CA HIS A 242 -6.28 -7.03 6.32
C HIS A 242 -7.63 -7.66 5.93
N ARG A 243 -8.53 -7.88 6.89
CA ARG A 243 -9.90 -8.34 6.60
C ARG A 243 -10.66 -7.39 5.68
N PHE A 244 -10.59 -6.08 5.93
CA PHE A 244 -11.20 -5.10 5.01
C PHE A 244 -10.61 -5.17 3.60
N ALA A 245 -9.27 -5.32 3.48
CA ALA A 245 -8.60 -5.44 2.20
C ALA A 245 -9.05 -6.69 1.41
N VAL A 246 -9.15 -7.84 2.08
CA VAL A 246 -9.62 -9.10 1.50
C VAL A 246 -11.05 -8.96 0.99
N CYS A 247 -11.95 -8.45 1.83
CA CYS A 247 -13.36 -8.24 1.50
C CYS A 247 -13.55 -7.24 0.35
N LEU A 248 -12.75 -6.17 0.32
CA LEU A 248 -12.78 -5.18 -0.76
C LEU A 248 -12.34 -5.80 -2.09
N PHE A 249 -11.18 -6.47 -2.11
CA PHE A 249 -10.66 -7.10 -3.32
C PHE A 249 -11.64 -8.14 -3.88
N ARG A 250 -12.18 -9.01 -3.03
CA ARG A 250 -13.20 -9.99 -3.44
C ARG A 250 -14.50 -9.34 -3.91
N GLY A 251 -14.89 -8.23 -3.31
CA GLY A 251 -16.05 -7.45 -3.74
C GLY A 251 -15.83 -6.67 -5.04
N ALA A 252 -14.58 -6.50 -5.48
CA ALA A 252 -14.24 -5.75 -6.69
C ALA A 252 -14.11 -6.62 -7.95
N VAL A 253 -13.73 -7.89 -7.81
CA VAL A 253 -13.51 -8.79 -8.95
C VAL A 253 -14.78 -9.58 -9.32
N THR A 254 -14.96 -9.87 -10.60
CA THR A 254 -15.99 -10.80 -11.07
C THR A 254 -15.57 -12.25 -10.86
N ASN A 255 -16.49 -13.20 -11.09
CA ASN A 255 -16.14 -14.62 -11.08
C ASN A 255 -15.16 -14.97 -12.21
N THR A 256 -15.31 -14.38 -13.39
CA THR A 256 -14.39 -14.54 -14.53
C THR A 256 -12.95 -14.21 -14.12
N LEU A 257 -12.74 -13.05 -13.51
CA LEU A 257 -11.41 -12.66 -13.04
C LEU A 257 -10.95 -13.54 -11.87
N HIS A 258 -11.83 -13.83 -10.91
CA HIS A 258 -11.52 -14.68 -9.77
C HIS A 258 -10.98 -16.05 -10.19
N GLU A 259 -11.67 -16.73 -11.10
CA GLU A 259 -11.29 -18.05 -11.62
C GLU A 259 -10.01 -17.98 -12.45
N ALA A 260 -9.87 -16.96 -13.31
CA ALA A 260 -8.66 -16.76 -14.11
C ALA A 260 -7.40 -16.58 -13.24
N MET A 261 -7.52 -16.00 -12.05
CA MET A 261 -6.38 -15.87 -11.13
C MET A 261 -5.95 -17.20 -10.48
N GLY A 262 -6.70 -18.28 -10.66
CA GLY A 262 -6.41 -19.62 -10.12
C GLY A 262 -6.54 -19.65 -8.59
N PRO A 263 -7.76 -19.50 -8.04
CA PRO A 263 -7.99 -19.43 -6.60
C PRO A 263 -7.86 -20.80 -5.94
N THR A 264 -7.15 -20.86 -4.83
CA THR A 264 -7.16 -22.00 -3.89
C THR A 264 -7.59 -21.49 -2.52
N PRO A 265 -8.66 -22.03 -1.91
CA PRO A 265 -9.07 -21.63 -0.57
C PRO A 265 -7.93 -21.81 0.44
N VAL A 266 -7.75 -20.84 1.33
CA VAL A 266 -6.80 -20.93 2.44
C VAL A 266 -7.61 -21.19 3.71
N ALA A 267 -7.24 -22.25 4.45
CA ALA A 267 -7.85 -22.52 5.75
C ALA A 267 -7.52 -21.37 6.73
N GLU A 268 -8.47 -21.05 7.60
CA GLU A 268 -8.27 -20.09 8.71
C GLU A 268 -7.18 -20.56 9.68
#